data_AF-A0A1L8WQN4-F1
#
_entry.id   AF-A0A1L8WQN4-F1
#
_cell.length_a   1.000
_cell.length_b   1.000
_cell.length_c   1.000
_cell.angle_alpha   90.00
_cell.angle_beta   90.00
_cell.angle_gamma   90.00
#
_symmetry.space_group_name_H-M   'P 1'
#
loop_
_entity.id
_entity.type
_entity.pdbx_description
1 polymer ?
#
loop_
_entity_poly.entity_id
_entity_poly.type
_entity_poly.pdbx_seq_one_letter_code
_entity_poly.pdbx_strand_id
1 'polypeptide(L)'
;MPKREKTIKEEKIKVYTKDEVKKLSDYLQSKTDTYRNEYDKTLVRFLFYTGCRIGEVLALNWSDIDFDEKTVTICKTLSQTKHGYKISSPKTETSNGTISIDDVTLNYLKKWRTNQKKFMLHVGITNPEMVFCGIYKQIVTHHATYVRLQTITGKAGVPFLGNHVTRHTHASLLLVQELP
;
A
#
# COMPACT_ATOMS: atom_id res chain seq x y z
N MET A 1 -1.62 40.87 -24.24
CA MET A 1 -1.51 39.40 -24.38
C MET A 1 -2.80 38.77 -23.88
N PRO A 2 -3.53 37.99 -24.70
CA PRO A 2 -4.75 37.35 -24.23
C PRO A 2 -4.38 36.22 -23.25
N LYS A 3 -5.03 36.20 -22.08
CA LYS A 3 -4.91 35.16 -21.06
C LYS A 3 -5.45 33.85 -21.66
N ARG A 4 -4.62 32.81 -21.69
CA ARG A 4 -5.03 31.46 -22.10
C ARG A 4 -6.03 30.93 -21.07
N GLU A 5 -7.32 30.94 -21.39
CA GLU A 5 -8.35 30.30 -20.57
C GLU A 5 -8.05 28.79 -20.51
N LYS A 6 -7.71 28.30 -19.32
CA LYS A 6 -7.66 26.86 -19.06
C LYS A 6 -9.09 26.39 -18.90
N THR A 7 -9.63 25.75 -19.93
CA THR A 7 -10.83 24.93 -19.80
C THR A 7 -10.52 23.80 -18.80
N ILE A 8 -11.06 23.89 -17.59
CA ILE A 8 -10.97 22.82 -16.59
C ILE A 8 -11.91 21.73 -17.10
N LYS A 9 -11.36 20.71 -17.78
CA LYS A 9 -12.10 19.46 -18.00
C LYS A 9 -12.28 18.79 -16.65
N GLU A 10 -13.51 18.57 -16.23
CA GLU A 10 -13.82 17.69 -15.10
C GLU A 10 -13.39 16.26 -15.47
N GLU A 11 -12.14 15.90 -15.15
CA GLU A 11 -11.69 14.51 -15.24
C GLU A 11 -12.38 13.72 -14.12
N LYS A 12 -13.28 12.81 -14.49
CA LYS A 12 -13.85 11.82 -13.55
C LYS A 12 -12.70 11.08 -12.87
N ILE A 13 -12.68 11.13 -11.53
CA ILE A 13 -11.68 10.41 -10.72
C ILE A 13 -11.80 8.93 -11.03
N LYS A 14 -10.71 8.32 -11.52
CA LYS A 14 -10.65 6.88 -11.79
C LYS A 14 -10.64 6.14 -10.45
N VAL A 15 -11.55 5.18 -10.30
CA VAL A 15 -11.66 4.29 -9.14
C VAL A 15 -11.89 2.86 -9.61
N TYR A 16 -11.47 1.88 -8.81
CA TYR A 16 -11.81 0.49 -9.03
C TYR A 16 -13.23 0.20 -8.55
N THR A 17 -13.94 -0.68 -9.24
CA THR A 17 -15.22 -1.22 -8.74
C THR A 17 -14.98 -2.27 -7.66
N LYS A 18 -16.02 -2.58 -6.87
CA LYS A 18 -15.97 -3.68 -5.88
C LYS A 18 -15.56 -5.01 -6.51
N ASP A 19 -16.08 -5.31 -7.70
CA ASP A 19 -15.76 -6.53 -8.44
C ASP A 19 -14.30 -6.56 -8.90
N GLU A 20 -13.74 -5.42 -9.32
CA GLU A 20 -12.32 -5.34 -9.69
C GLU A 20 -11.41 -5.54 -8.47
N VAL A 21 -11.74 -4.94 -7.33
CA VAL A 21 -11.01 -5.17 -6.06
C VAL A 21 -11.11 -6.63 -5.65
N LYS A 22 -12.29 -7.26 -5.80
CA LYS A 22 -12.47 -8.69 -5.53
C LYS A 22 -11.63 -9.56 -6.47
N LYS A 23 -11.63 -9.30 -7.77
CA LYS A 23 -10.80 -10.03 -8.76
C LYS A 23 -9.31 -9.95 -8.42
N LEU A 24 -8.81 -8.78 -8.01
CA LEU A 24 -7.43 -8.61 -7.57
C LEU A 24 -7.13 -9.47 -6.33
N SER A 25 -8.03 -9.44 -5.34
CA SER A 25 -7.91 -10.25 -4.13
C SER A 25 -7.89 -11.75 -4.44
N ASP A 26 -8.86 -12.23 -5.23
CA ASP A 26 -8.98 -13.64 -5.63
C ASP A 26 -7.73 -14.10 -6.40
N TYR A 27 -7.25 -13.29 -7.35
CA TYR A 27 -6.02 -13.57 -8.09
C TYR A 27 -4.81 -13.70 -7.15
N LEU A 28 -4.66 -12.81 -6.18
CA LEU A 28 -3.55 -12.88 -5.21
C LEU A 28 -3.68 -14.07 -4.28
N GLN A 29 -4.89 -14.40 -3.81
CA GLN A 29 -5.14 -15.58 -2.98
C GLN A 29 -4.87 -16.90 -3.72
N SER A 30 -5.01 -16.93 -5.05
CA SER A 30 -4.64 -18.11 -5.86
C SER A 30 -3.13 -18.41 -5.89
N LYS A 31 -2.28 -17.49 -5.40
CA LYS A 31 -0.82 -17.64 -5.45
C LYS A 31 -0.28 -18.37 -4.23
N THR A 32 0.73 -19.21 -4.49
CA THR A 32 1.49 -19.92 -3.46
C THR A 32 2.13 -18.98 -2.45
N ASP A 33 2.35 -19.47 -1.24
CA ASP A 33 2.88 -18.68 -0.11
C ASP A 33 4.41 -18.52 -0.22
N THR A 34 4.84 -17.60 -1.10
CA THR A 34 6.23 -17.16 -1.21
C THR A 34 6.40 -15.78 -0.57
N TYR A 35 7.63 -15.37 -0.23
CA TYR A 35 7.89 -14.01 0.29
C TYR A 35 7.27 -12.93 -0.60
N ARG A 36 7.46 -13.05 -1.93
CA ARG A 36 6.94 -12.08 -2.89
C ARG A 36 5.41 -12.07 -2.95
N ASN A 37 4.77 -13.24 -2.96
CA ASN A 37 3.31 -13.31 -3.06
C ASN A 37 2.63 -12.85 -1.76
N GLU A 38 3.20 -13.19 -0.60
CA GLU A 38 2.69 -12.73 0.70
C GLU A 38 2.89 -11.21 0.88
N TYR A 39 4.01 -10.67 0.40
CA TYR A 39 4.20 -9.22 0.26
C TYR A 39 3.09 -8.61 -0.61
N ASP A 40 2.82 -9.18 -1.80
CA ASP A 40 1.85 -8.63 -2.75
C ASP A 40 0.42 -8.68 -2.20
N LYS A 41 0.03 -9.82 -1.61
CA LYS A 41 -1.24 -10.01 -0.89
C LYS A 41 -1.44 -8.92 0.17
N THR A 42 -0.43 -8.71 1.01
CA THR A 42 -0.49 -7.77 2.13
C THR A 42 -0.47 -6.32 1.66
N LEU A 43 0.38 -5.98 0.69
CA LEU A 43 0.48 -4.62 0.15
C LEU A 43 -0.84 -4.19 -0.49
N VAL A 44 -1.42 -5.05 -1.34
CA VAL A 44 -2.68 -4.75 -2.01
C VAL A 44 -3.82 -4.66 -1.01
N ARG A 45 -3.93 -5.60 -0.06
CA ARG A 45 -4.93 -5.51 1.02
C ARG A 45 -4.80 -4.17 1.76
N PHE A 46 -3.60 -3.83 2.19
CA PHE A 46 -3.37 -2.62 2.97
C PHE A 46 -3.78 -1.37 2.19
N LEU A 47 -3.31 -1.20 0.95
CA LEU A 47 -3.61 -0.01 0.14
C LEU A 47 -5.12 0.22 -0.09
N PHE A 48 -5.88 -0.84 -0.37
CA PHE A 48 -7.32 -0.73 -0.68
C PHE A 48 -8.21 -0.60 0.56
N TYR A 49 -7.76 -1.06 1.73
CA TYR A 49 -8.57 -1.11 2.95
C TYR A 49 -8.17 -0.11 4.02
N THR A 50 -7.05 0.61 3.84
CA THR A 50 -6.66 1.71 4.74
C THR A 50 -6.68 3.08 4.06
N GLY A 51 -6.69 3.10 2.72
CA GLY A 51 -6.59 4.33 1.94
C GLY A 51 -5.26 5.08 2.11
N CYS A 52 -4.25 4.49 2.76
CA CYS A 52 -2.93 5.13 2.89
C CYS A 52 -2.32 5.44 1.53
N ARG A 53 -1.59 6.56 1.44
CA ARG A 53 -0.79 6.85 0.25
C ARG A 53 0.36 5.86 0.16
N ILE A 54 0.74 5.47 -1.06
CA ILE A 54 1.83 4.50 -1.25
C ILE A 54 3.15 4.92 -0.56
N GLY A 55 3.48 6.21 -0.53
CA GLY A 55 4.66 6.70 0.19
C GLY A 55 4.60 6.45 1.70
N GLU A 56 3.41 6.59 2.30
CA GLU A 56 3.16 6.30 3.71
C GLU A 56 3.34 4.80 3.97
N VAL A 57 2.71 3.96 3.13
CA VAL A 57 2.80 2.49 3.23
C VAL A 57 4.24 1.99 3.12
N LEU A 58 5.00 2.50 2.14
CA LEU A 58 6.40 2.10 1.92
C LEU A 58 7.36 2.60 3.02
N ALA A 59 6.92 3.51 3.89
CA ALA A 59 7.70 4.01 5.03
C ALA A 59 7.31 3.38 6.38
N LEU A 60 6.34 2.46 6.38
CA LEU A 60 5.88 1.79 7.60
C LEU A 60 6.95 0.85 8.16
N ASN A 61 7.13 0.96 9.48
CA ASN A 61 7.83 -0.02 10.29
C ASN A 61 6.83 -0.85 11.10
N TRP A 62 7.25 -2.04 11.53
CA TRP A 62 6.44 -2.88 12.41
C TRP A 62 6.14 -2.22 13.76
N SER A 63 6.97 -1.26 14.20
CA SER A 63 6.73 -0.43 15.38
C SER A 63 5.56 0.53 15.25
N ASP A 64 5.13 0.80 14.01
CA ASP A 64 4.05 1.75 13.74
C ASP A 64 2.67 1.06 13.78
N ILE A 65 2.62 -0.26 14.03
CA ILE A 65 1.39 -1.06 14.06
C ILE A 65 1.15 -1.55 15.48
N ASP A 66 0.02 -1.14 16.05
CA ASP A 66 -0.51 -1.70 17.28
C ASP A 66 -1.46 -2.85 16.93
N PHE A 67 -1.03 -4.08 17.25
CA PHE A 67 -1.80 -5.28 16.93
C PHE A 67 -2.94 -5.56 17.90
N ASP A 68 -2.90 -4.96 19.09
CA ASP A 68 -3.90 -5.17 20.14
C ASP A 68 -5.05 -4.16 19.94
N GLU A 69 -4.70 -2.89 19.74
CA GLU A 69 -5.66 -1.82 19.43
C GLU A 69 -6.10 -1.81 17.96
N LYS A 70 -5.50 -2.64 17.11
CA LYS A 70 -5.77 -2.73 15.66
C LYS A 70 -5.62 -1.37 14.98
N THR A 71 -4.53 -0.67 15.26
CA THR A 71 -4.25 0.66 14.69
C THR A 71 -2.90 0.74 14.00
N VAL A 72 -2.77 1.70 13.09
CA VAL A 72 -1.51 2.03 12.41
C VAL A 72 -1.26 3.52 12.50
N THR A 73 -0.08 3.90 13.00
CA THR A 73 0.37 5.29 13.06
C THR A 73 1.07 5.68 11.76
N ILE A 74 0.48 6.62 11.03
CA ILE A 74 1.04 7.17 9.80
C ILE A 74 1.75 8.48 10.12
N CYS A 75 3.08 8.41 10.27
CA CYS A 75 3.93 9.56 10.62
C CYS A 75 5.17 9.71 9.72
N LYS A 76 5.28 8.92 8.66
CA LYS A 76 6.43 8.93 7.72
C LYS A 76 5.92 8.76 6.31
N THR A 77 6.65 9.31 5.35
CA THR A 77 6.44 9.04 3.93
C THR A 77 7.77 8.84 3.23
N LEU A 78 7.82 7.86 2.34
CA LEU A 78 8.86 7.71 1.34
C LEU A 78 8.57 8.68 0.19
N SER A 79 9.51 9.56 -0.12
CA SER A 79 9.38 10.54 -1.20
C SER A 79 10.57 10.46 -2.15
N GLN A 80 10.33 10.69 -3.44
CA GLN A 80 11.39 10.85 -4.42
C GLN A 80 11.91 12.30 -4.38
N THR A 81 13.21 12.46 -4.20
CA THR A 81 13.92 13.74 -4.22
C THR A 81 14.90 13.79 -5.38
N LYS A 82 15.52 14.95 -5.63
CA LYS A 82 16.60 15.10 -6.61
C LYS A 82 17.80 14.18 -6.31
N HIS A 83 17.98 13.76 -5.06
CA HIS A 83 19.07 12.90 -4.60
C HIS A 83 18.65 11.44 -4.39
N GLY A 84 17.50 11.05 -4.94
CA GLY A 84 16.94 9.70 -4.76
C GLY A 84 15.83 9.66 -3.71
N TYR A 85 15.54 8.46 -3.22
CA TYR A 85 14.44 8.24 -2.29
C TYR A 85 14.84 8.59 -0.86
N LYS A 86 13.97 9.31 -0.16
CA LYS A 86 14.15 9.69 1.24
C LYS A 86 12.88 9.40 2.03
N ILE A 87 13.03 8.76 3.19
CA ILE A 87 11.96 8.70 4.19
C ILE A 87 12.04 9.97 5.02
N SER A 88 10.93 10.69 5.12
CA SER A 88 10.80 11.89 5.94
C SER A 88 9.57 11.79 6.81
N SER A 89 9.69 12.20 8.07
CA SER A 89 8.55 12.58 8.90
C SER A 89 7.99 13.91 8.41
N PRO A 90 6.69 14.17 8.62
CA PRO A 90 6.13 15.47 8.30
C PRO A 90 6.75 16.58 9.14
N LYS A 91 6.71 17.80 8.59
CA LYS A 91 7.26 18.99 9.24
C LYS A 91 6.44 19.46 10.45
N THR A 92 5.20 18.98 10.61
CA THR A 92 4.28 19.37 11.68
C THR A 92 3.49 18.16 12.19
N GLU A 93 3.25 18.09 13.51
CA GLU A 93 2.51 17.00 14.17
C GLU A 93 1.08 16.81 13.60
N THR A 94 0.47 17.86 13.06
CA THR A 94 -0.88 17.87 12.48
C THR A 94 -1.11 16.95 11.29
N SER A 95 -0.05 16.38 10.72
CA SER A 95 -0.16 15.40 9.63
C SER A 95 0.17 13.96 10.03
N ASN A 96 0.46 13.74 11.31
CA ASN A 96 0.47 12.40 11.90
C ASN A 96 -0.97 11.96 12.12
N GLY A 97 -1.32 10.77 11.64
CA GLY A 97 -2.66 10.20 11.83
C GLY A 97 -2.58 8.75 12.24
N THR A 98 -3.32 8.37 13.28
CA THR A 98 -3.57 6.97 13.59
C THR A 98 -4.85 6.54 12.91
N ILE A 99 -4.81 5.40 12.21
CA ILE A 99 -5.98 4.81 11.56
C ILE A 99 -6.27 3.44 12.15
N SER A 100 -7.55 3.10 12.29
CA SER A 100 -7.97 1.74 12.62
C SER A 100 -7.91 0.85 11.38
N ILE A 101 -7.61 -0.43 11.58
CA ILE A 101 -7.63 -1.46 10.54
C ILE A 101 -8.59 -2.58 10.91
N ASP A 102 -9.24 -3.17 9.91
CA ASP A 102 -10.13 -4.29 10.10
C ASP A 102 -9.38 -5.60 10.43
N ASP A 103 -10.10 -6.57 10.99
CA ASP A 103 -9.52 -7.86 11.41
C ASP A 103 -8.89 -8.64 10.27
N VAL A 104 -9.44 -8.54 9.07
CA VAL A 104 -8.87 -9.22 7.91
C VAL A 104 -7.53 -8.56 7.58
N THR A 105 -7.45 -7.23 7.47
CA THR A 105 -6.18 -6.53 7.24
C THR A 105 -5.14 -6.82 8.33
N LEU A 106 -5.55 -6.89 9.59
CA LEU A 106 -4.69 -7.30 10.71
C LEU A 106 -4.13 -8.71 10.53
N ASN A 107 -4.96 -9.66 10.07
CA ASN A 107 -4.53 -11.04 9.83
C ASN A 107 -3.52 -11.15 8.68
N TYR A 108 -3.67 -10.37 7.60
CA TYR A 108 -2.65 -10.27 6.55
C TYR A 108 -1.32 -9.78 7.12
N LEU A 109 -1.34 -8.72 7.96
CA LEU A 109 -0.14 -8.19 8.61
C LEU A 109 0.52 -9.21 9.54
N LYS A 110 -0.24 -9.94 10.35
CA LYS A 110 0.27 -10.99 11.26
C LYS A 110 0.94 -12.13 10.49
N LYS A 111 0.28 -12.65 9.44
CA LYS A 111 0.82 -13.70 8.57
C LYS A 111 2.10 -13.21 7.88
N TRP A 112 2.06 -11.99 7.34
CA TRP A 112 3.20 -11.39 6.67
C TRP A 112 4.40 -11.20 7.60
N ARG A 113 4.20 -10.64 8.81
CA ARG A 113 5.27 -10.45 9.80
C ARG A 113 6.00 -11.74 10.13
N THR A 114 5.23 -12.83 10.28
CA THR A 114 5.77 -14.17 10.57
C THR A 114 6.61 -14.68 9.39
N ASN A 115 6.05 -14.63 8.18
CA ASN A 115 6.72 -15.09 6.97
C ASN A 115 7.96 -14.28 6.62
N GLN A 116 7.90 -12.95 6.78
CA GLN A 116 9.02 -12.04 6.57
C GLN A 116 10.17 -12.37 7.53
N LYS A 117 9.89 -12.48 8.84
CA LYS A 117 10.90 -12.86 9.85
C LYS A 117 11.55 -14.20 9.53
N LYS A 118 10.74 -15.22 9.19
CA LYS A 118 11.23 -16.56 8.85
C LYS A 118 12.16 -16.53 7.63
N PHE A 119 11.75 -15.87 6.56
CA PHE A 119 12.56 -15.75 5.35
C PHE A 119 13.85 -14.95 5.60
N MET A 120 13.75 -13.81 6.29
CA MET A 120 14.90 -12.95 6.52
C MET A 120 15.95 -13.59 7.43
N LEU A 121 15.52 -14.36 8.43
CA LEU A 121 16.42 -15.15 9.26
C LEU A 121 17.20 -16.17 8.43
N HIS A 122 16.56 -16.81 7.45
CA HIS A 122 17.21 -17.77 6.56
C HIS A 122 18.32 -17.14 5.70
N VAL A 123 18.21 -15.85 5.36
CA VAL A 123 19.24 -15.10 4.61
C VAL A 123 20.16 -14.28 5.52
N GLY A 124 20.18 -14.57 6.83
CA GLY A 124 21.09 -13.95 7.80
C GLY A 124 20.69 -12.54 8.28
N ILE A 125 19.46 -12.10 8.00
CA ILE A 125 18.96 -10.79 8.42
C ILE A 125 18.09 -10.97 9.67
N THR A 126 18.56 -10.41 10.78
CA THR A 126 17.80 -10.30 12.02
C THR A 126 17.00 -9.01 12.06
N ASN A 127 15.81 -9.05 12.67
CA ASN A 127 15.00 -7.86 12.97
C ASN A 127 14.70 -6.98 11.74
N PRO A 128 13.87 -7.46 10.78
CA PRO A 128 13.28 -6.56 9.80
C PRO A 128 12.44 -5.49 10.50
N GLU A 129 12.79 -4.22 10.31
CA GLU A 129 12.04 -3.08 10.84
C GLU A 129 10.90 -2.70 9.90
N MET A 130 11.18 -2.62 8.59
CA MET A 130 10.22 -2.19 7.57
C MET A 130 9.18 -3.26 7.29
N VAL A 131 7.90 -2.86 7.27
CA VAL A 131 6.78 -3.75 6.88
C VAL A 131 6.94 -4.17 5.43
N PHE A 132 7.25 -3.22 4.54
CA PHE A 132 7.38 -3.45 3.10
C PHE A 132 8.81 -3.18 2.64
N CYS A 133 9.62 -4.22 2.54
CA CYS A 133 10.99 -4.15 2.04
C CYS A 133 11.35 -5.33 1.11
N GLY A 134 12.43 -5.15 0.35
CA GLY A 134 13.02 -6.19 -0.49
C GLY A 134 13.55 -7.37 0.33
N ILE A 135 13.89 -8.46 -0.36
CA ILE A 135 14.38 -9.70 0.27
C ILE A 135 15.68 -9.53 1.08
N TYR A 136 16.42 -8.43 0.86
CA TYR A 136 17.61 -8.06 1.64
C TYR A 136 17.43 -6.71 2.36
N LYS A 137 16.26 -6.45 2.96
CA LYS A 137 15.93 -5.22 3.72
C LYS A 137 16.03 -3.91 2.90
N GLN A 138 16.06 -4.00 1.56
CA GLN A 138 16.14 -2.81 0.71
C GLN A 138 14.82 -2.03 0.71
N ILE A 139 14.91 -0.70 0.62
CA ILE A 139 13.75 0.15 0.38
C ILE A 139 13.13 -0.21 -0.97
N VAL A 140 11.82 -0.46 -0.97
CA VAL A 140 11.04 -0.60 -2.21
C VAL A 140 10.65 0.79 -2.69
N THR A 141 10.89 1.07 -3.98
CA THR A 141 10.64 2.38 -4.56
C THR A 141 9.19 2.55 -5.03
N HIS A 142 8.76 3.80 -5.21
CA HIS A 142 7.47 4.11 -5.84
C HIS A 142 7.35 3.47 -7.23
N HIS A 143 8.41 3.58 -8.04
CA HIS A 143 8.44 3.00 -9.38
C HIS A 143 8.36 1.46 -9.36
N ALA A 144 9.12 0.80 -8.47
CA ALA A 144 9.04 -0.65 -8.33
C ALA A 144 7.62 -1.11 -7.94
N THR A 145 6.95 -0.34 -7.09
CA THR A 145 5.56 -0.62 -6.69
C THR A 145 4.57 -0.34 -7.82
N TYR A 146 4.80 0.70 -8.63
CA TYR A 146 4.01 0.97 -9.83
C TYR A 146 4.05 -0.22 -10.82
N VAL A 147 5.25 -0.68 -11.18
CA VAL A 147 5.43 -1.81 -12.10
C VAL A 147 4.83 -3.10 -11.52
N ARG A 148 4.96 -3.28 -10.20
CA ARG A 148 4.37 -4.41 -9.47
C ARG A 148 2.84 -4.39 -9.54
N LEU A 149 2.20 -3.26 -9.24
CA LEU A 149 0.74 -3.13 -9.33
C LEU A 149 0.25 -3.30 -10.77
N GLN A 150 0.93 -2.71 -11.76
CA GLN A 150 0.63 -2.91 -13.18
C GLN A 150 0.68 -4.40 -13.59
N THR A 151 1.68 -5.13 -13.08
CA THR A 151 1.80 -6.58 -13.32
C THR A 151 0.66 -7.37 -12.67
N ILE A 152 0.33 -7.04 -11.42
CA ILE A 152 -0.74 -7.71 -10.67
C ILE A 152 -2.09 -7.49 -11.36
N THR A 153 -2.42 -6.23 -11.68
CA THR A 153 -3.69 -5.90 -12.34
C THR A 153 -3.79 -6.55 -13.71
N GLY A 154 -2.72 -6.50 -14.51
CA GLY A 154 -2.68 -7.15 -15.83
C GLY A 154 -2.91 -8.67 -15.75
N LYS A 155 -2.28 -9.35 -14.78
CA LYS A 155 -2.48 -10.80 -14.58
C LYS A 155 -3.83 -11.17 -13.98
N ALA A 156 -4.47 -10.24 -13.27
CA ALA A 156 -5.83 -10.42 -12.73
C ALA A 156 -6.93 -10.07 -13.74
N GLY A 157 -6.58 -9.59 -14.95
CA GLY A 157 -7.55 -9.12 -15.93
C GLY A 157 -8.28 -7.84 -15.52
N VAL A 158 -7.62 -7.00 -14.71
CA VAL A 158 -8.14 -5.73 -14.18
C VAL A 158 -7.33 -4.58 -14.78
N PRO A 159 -7.95 -3.46 -15.21
CA PRO A 159 -7.22 -2.33 -15.77
C PRO A 159 -6.27 -1.71 -14.74
N PHE A 160 -5.09 -1.30 -15.18
CA PHE A 160 -4.19 -0.55 -14.31
C PHE A 160 -4.58 0.94 -14.30
N LEU A 161 -4.93 1.47 -13.12
CA LEU A 161 -5.41 2.86 -12.98
C LEU A 161 -4.39 3.79 -12.30
N GLY A 162 -3.25 3.27 -11.83
CA GLY A 162 -2.21 4.03 -11.12
C GLY A 162 -2.23 3.83 -9.61
N ASN A 163 -1.10 4.13 -8.94
CA ASN A 163 -0.92 3.84 -7.52
C ASN A 163 -1.85 4.66 -6.61
N HIS A 164 -2.14 5.91 -6.99
CA HIS A 164 -3.00 6.81 -6.22
C HIS A 164 -4.47 6.40 -6.24
N VAL A 165 -4.88 5.57 -7.21
CA VAL A 165 -6.28 5.14 -7.36
C VAL A 165 -6.72 4.20 -6.25
N THR A 166 -5.81 3.49 -5.59
CA THR A 166 -6.13 2.64 -4.43
C THR A 166 -6.77 3.45 -3.29
N ARG A 167 -6.21 4.61 -2.95
CA ARG A 167 -6.79 5.54 -1.96
C ARG A 167 -8.12 6.12 -2.39
N HIS A 168 -8.25 6.54 -3.66
CA HIS A 168 -9.51 7.06 -4.19
C HIS A 168 -10.61 5.99 -4.19
N THR A 169 -10.25 4.74 -4.48
CA THR A 169 -11.14 3.58 -4.41
C THR A 169 -11.60 3.37 -2.97
N HIS A 170 -10.70 3.35 -2.00
CA HIS A 170 -11.06 3.20 -0.59
C HIS A 170 -12.07 4.26 -0.13
N ALA A 171 -11.81 5.53 -0.44
CA ALA A 171 -12.71 6.64 -0.12
C ALA A 171 -14.08 6.48 -0.82
N SER A 172 -14.09 6.07 -2.09
CA SER A 172 -15.32 5.84 -2.84
C SER A 172 -16.14 4.69 -2.26
N LEU A 173 -15.52 3.57 -1.91
CA LEU A 173 -16.22 2.40 -1.35
C LEU A 173 -16.77 2.67 0.05
N LEU A 174 -16.08 3.49 0.86
CA LEU A 174 -16.60 3.98 2.14
C LEU A 174 -17.85 4.84 1.97
N LEU A 175 -17.85 5.75 0.99
CA LEU A 175 -18.99 6.65 0.74
C LEU A 175 -20.25 5.88 0.31
N VAL A 176 -20.09 4.78 -0.41
CA VAL A 176 -21.20 3.93 -0.88
C VAL A 176 -21.55 2.82 0.15
N GLN A 177 -20.88 2.77 1.30
CA GLN A 177 -21.02 1.71 2.33
C GLN A 177 -20.83 0.28 1.79
N GLU A 178 -20.02 0.13 0.75
CA GLU A 178 -19.84 -1.16 0.06
C GLU A 178 -18.64 -1.97 0.57
N LEU A 179 -17.88 -1.44 1.52
CA LEU A 179 -16.82 -2.19 2.17
C LEU A 179 -17.43 -3.25 3.10
N PRO A 180 -17.18 -4.55 2.84
CA PRO A 180 -17.67 -5.64 3.68
C PRO A 180 -16.98 -5.67 5.05
#